data_AF-A0A936EXF9-F1
#
_entry.id   AF-A0A936EXF9-F1
#
_cell.length_a   1.000
_cell.length_b   1.000
_cell.length_c   1.000
_cell.angle_alpha   90.00
_cell.angle_beta   90.00
_cell.angle_gamma   90.00
#
_symmetry.space_group_name_H-M   'P 1'
#
loop_
_entity.id
_entity.type
_entity.pdbx_description
1 polymer ?
#
loop_
_entity_poly.entity_id
_entity_poly.type
_entity_poly.pdbx_seq_one_letter_code
_entity_poly.pdbx_strand_id
1 'polypeptide(L)'
;MSPMPAAMSRDYLMLWLQSDLFVGTIDPGRSNGVPHISTKQIASMVVGLPPLAEQSRIVARVEELQHLCTALRQRLAAIQTTQSHLAEALVKQAAA
;
A
#
# COMPACT_ATOMS: atom_id res chain seq x y z
N MET A 1 16.23 21.89 -6.70
CA MET A 1 15.18 21.23 -5.88
C MET A 1 15.21 21.90 -4.53
N SER A 2 14.24 22.76 -4.22
CA SER A 2 14.15 23.35 -2.88
C SER A 2 13.99 22.22 -1.85
N PRO A 3 14.63 22.30 -0.68
CA PRO A 3 14.40 21.32 0.38
C PRO A 3 12.90 21.30 0.70
N MET A 4 12.36 20.11 0.93
CA MET A 4 11.01 20.00 1.48
C MET A 4 10.91 20.91 2.71
N PRO A 5 9.81 21.68 2.86
CA PRO A 5 9.63 22.45 4.07
C PRO A 5 9.74 21.48 5.25
N ALA A 6 10.49 21.85 6.29
CA ALA A 6 10.76 21.04 7.48
C ALA A 6 9.48 20.59 8.26
N ALA A 7 8.31 20.89 7.71
CA ALA A 7 6.99 20.56 8.19
C ALA A 7 6.44 19.21 7.65
N MET A 8 7.06 18.55 6.66
CA MET A 8 6.59 17.26 6.12
C MET A 8 7.66 16.17 6.28
N SER A 9 7.30 15.06 6.95
CA SER A 9 8.19 13.90 7.07
C SER A 9 8.20 13.10 5.77
N ARG A 10 9.34 12.45 5.50
CA ARG A 10 9.51 11.56 4.33
C ARG A 10 8.49 10.43 4.35
N ASP A 11 8.29 9.80 5.50
CA ASP A 11 7.45 8.60 5.61
C ASP A 11 5.97 8.95 5.42
N TYR A 12 5.54 10.11 5.94
CA TYR A 12 4.20 10.62 5.70
C TYR A 12 3.97 10.98 4.23
N LEU A 13 4.96 11.59 3.57
CA LEU A 13 4.90 11.83 2.14
C LEU A 13 4.73 10.52 1.36
N MET A 14 5.53 9.50 1.66
CA MET A 14 5.45 8.21 0.98
C MET A 14 4.08 7.57 1.16
N LEU A 15 3.54 7.63 2.38
CA LEU A 15 2.17 7.19 2.68
C LEU A 15 1.12 7.94 1.85
N TRP A 16 1.23 9.27 1.76
CA TRP A 16 0.30 10.11 1.02
C TRP A 16 0.36 9.84 -0.49
N LEU A 17 1.57 9.64 -1.05
CA LEU A 17 1.77 9.25 -2.45
C LEU A 17 1.20 7.87 -2.78
N GLN A 18 0.99 7.01 -1.79
CA GLN A 18 0.33 5.71 -1.97
C GLN A 18 -1.18 5.76 -1.77
N SER A 19 -1.73 6.90 -1.32
CA SER A 19 -3.16 7.04 -1.06
C SER A 19 -3.96 7.17 -2.36
N ASP A 20 -5.22 6.74 -2.32
CA ASP A 20 -6.15 6.87 -3.44
C ASP A 20 -6.39 8.34 -3.85
N LEU A 21 -6.23 9.27 -2.90
CA LEU A 21 -6.30 10.71 -3.17
C LEU A 21 -5.19 11.18 -4.11
N PHE A 22 -4.00 10.58 -4.05
CA PHE A 22 -2.93 10.86 -4.98
C PHE A 22 -3.08 10.01 -6.24
N VAL A 23 -3.16 8.69 -6.09
CA VAL A 23 -3.19 7.74 -7.22
C VAL A 23 -4.37 8.01 -8.15
N GLY A 24 -5.55 8.35 -7.62
CA GLY A 24 -6.73 8.68 -8.41
C GLY A 24 -6.65 10.00 -9.19
N THR A 25 -5.66 10.85 -8.91
CA THR A 25 -5.45 12.12 -9.65
C THR A 25 -4.43 11.99 -10.78
N ILE A 26 -3.69 10.88 -10.82
CA ILE A 26 -2.77 10.58 -11.92
C ILE A 26 -3.62 10.09 -13.09
N ASP A 27 -3.48 10.75 -14.25
CA ASP A 27 -4.16 10.33 -15.47
C ASP A 27 -3.50 9.02 -15.96
N PRO A 28 -4.26 7.91 -16.06
CA PRO A 28 -3.70 6.64 -16.52
C PRO A 28 -3.37 6.63 -18.02
N GLY A 29 -3.74 7.66 -18.79
CA GLY A 29 -3.80 7.53 -20.24
C GLY A 29 -3.31 8.73 -21.05
N ARG A 30 -1.99 8.92 -21.18
CA ARG A 30 -1.39 9.60 -22.35
C ARG A 30 -0.01 9.01 -22.69
N SER A 31 -0.01 7.93 -23.47
CA SER A 31 1.14 7.24 -24.09
C SER A 31 1.73 6.04 -23.32
N ASN A 32 1.64 4.86 -23.95
CA ASN A 32 2.38 3.62 -23.64
C ASN A 32 2.17 2.97 -22.26
N GLY A 33 1.06 3.23 -21.56
CA GLY A 33 0.74 2.57 -20.28
C GLY A 33 1.56 3.06 -19.08
N VAL A 34 2.32 4.15 -19.24
CA VAL A 34 3.04 4.81 -18.14
C VAL A 34 2.14 5.92 -17.58
N PRO A 35 1.79 5.88 -16.29
CA PRO A 35 1.04 6.96 -15.65
C PRO A 35 1.79 8.28 -15.78
N HIS A 36 1.13 9.34 -16.26
CA HIS A 36 1.74 10.65 -16.43
C HIS A 36 1.16 11.65 -15.44
N ILE A 37 2.05 12.38 -14.75
CA ILE A 37 1.68 13.50 -13.89
C ILE A 37 2.49 14.74 -14.30
N SER A 38 1.78 15.82 -14.63
CA SER A 38 2.41 17.10 -14.98
C SER A 38 2.78 17.88 -13.73
N THR A 39 3.81 18.72 -13.82
CA THR A 39 4.19 19.65 -12.75
C THR A 39 3.05 20.56 -12.31
N LYS A 40 2.14 20.91 -13.24
CA LYS A 40 0.93 21.71 -12.94
C LYS A 40 -0.06 20.93 -12.09
N GLN A 41 -0.26 19.64 -12.37
CA GLN A 41 -1.10 18.78 -11.53
C GLN A 41 -0.52 18.69 -10.12
N ILE A 42 0.78 18.42 -9.99
CA ILE A 42 1.48 18.36 -8.70
C ILE A 42 1.31 19.68 -7.92
N ALA A 43 1.52 20.81 -8.57
CA ALA A 43 1.42 22.13 -7.93
C ALA A 43 -0.01 22.46 -7.48
N SER A 44 -1.03 21.86 -8.11
CA SER A 44 -2.44 22.05 -7.73
C SER A 44 -2.94 21.08 -6.66
N MET A 45 -2.12 20.11 -6.22
CA MET A 45 -2.55 19.10 -5.26
C MET A 45 -2.68 19.70 -3.87
N VAL A 46 -3.76 19.34 -3.19
CA VAL A 46 -3.99 19.68 -1.79
C VAL A 46 -3.49 18.52 -0.94
N VAL A 47 -2.45 18.78 -0.15
CA VAL A 47 -1.94 17.82 0.85
C VAL A 47 -2.42 18.27 2.22
N GLY A 48 -3.14 17.40 2.92
CA GLY A 48 -3.40 17.60 4.34
C GLY A 48 -2.09 17.46 5.10
N LEU A 49 -1.55 18.54 5.67
CA LEU A 49 -0.28 18.52 6.38
C LEU A 49 -0.50 18.70 7.89
N PRO A 50 -0.73 17.61 8.65
CA PRO A 50 -0.90 17.72 10.10
C PRO A 50 0.44 18.04 10.79
N PRO A 51 0.46 18.38 12.09
CA PRO A 51 1.70 18.56 12.83
C PRO A 51 2.60 17.31 12.80
N LEU A 52 3.92 17.48 12.95
CA LEU A 52 4.89 16.36 12.84
C LEU A 52 4.58 15.18 13.76
N ALA A 53 4.15 15.44 15.00
CA ALA A 53 3.77 14.39 15.94
C ALA A 53 2.59 13.54 15.42
N GLU A 54 1.64 14.19 14.75
CA GLU A 54 0.48 13.53 14.16
C GLU A 54 0.84 12.79 12.88
N GLN A 55 1.76 13.32 12.06
CA GLN A 55 2.32 12.58 10.92
C GLN A 55 2.96 11.27 11.37
N SER A 56 3.81 11.30 12.41
CA SER A 56 4.42 10.09 12.98
C SER A 56 3.38 9.12 13.52
N ARG A 57 2.33 9.62 14.20
CA ARG A 57 1.23 8.77 14.70
C ARG A 57 0.50 8.06 13.57
N ILE A 58 0.20 8.77 12.48
CA ILE A 58 -0.47 8.21 11.30
C ILE A 58 0.42 7.12 10.66
N VAL A 59 1.69 7.41 10.43
CA VAL A 59 2.65 6.45 9.84
C VAL A 59 2.70 5.16 10.67
N ALA A 60 2.90 5.26 11.99
CA ALA A 60 2.97 4.10 12.86
C ALA A 60 1.70 3.24 12.83
N ARG A 61 0.52 3.88 12.74
CA ARG A 61 -0.76 3.15 12.65
C ARG A 61 -0.94 2.45 11.32
N VAL A 62 -0.51 3.06 10.22
CA VAL A 62 -0.61 2.38 8.92
C VAL A 62 0.38 1.22 8.82
N GLU A 63 1.61 1.39 9.32
CA GLU A 63 2.59 0.29 9.39
C GLU A 63 2.06 -0.89 10.20
N GLU A 64 1.46 -0.65 11.37
CA GLU A 64 0.82 -1.67 12.20
C GLU A 64 -0.26 -2.44 11.41
N LEU A 65 -1.13 -1.73 10.70
CA LEU A 65 -2.19 -2.33 9.89
C LEU A 65 -1.65 -3.12 8.70
N GLN A 66 -0.59 -2.63 8.05
CA GLN A 66 0.06 -3.34 6.94
C GLN A 66 0.72 -4.64 7.40
N HIS A 67 1.37 -4.62 8.56
CA HIS A 67 1.93 -5.82 9.18
C HIS A 67 0.85 -6.82 9.56
N LEU A 68 -0.25 -6.36 10.17
CA LEU A 68 -1.39 -7.22 10.49
C LEU A 68 -1.97 -7.87 9.22
N CYS A 69 -2.19 -7.09 8.16
CA CYS A 69 -2.67 -7.62 6.88
C CYS A 69 -1.72 -8.68 6.30
N THR A 70 -0.41 -8.45 6.38
CA THR A 70 0.60 -9.39 5.89
C THR A 70 0.56 -10.70 6.67
N ALA A 71 0.51 -10.62 8.00
CA ALA A 71 0.42 -11.80 8.86
C ALA A 71 -0.87 -12.60 8.59
N LEU A 72 -2.00 -11.92 8.41
CA LEU A 72 -3.28 -12.57 8.08
C LEU A 72 -3.23 -13.29 6.73
N ARG A 73 -2.65 -12.66 5.69
CA ARG A 73 -2.49 -13.30 4.37
C ARG A 73 -1.60 -14.54 4.43
N GLN A 74 -0.49 -14.48 5.18
CA GLN A 74 0.39 -15.63 5.38
C GLN A 74 -0.33 -16.77 6.08
N ARG A 75 -1.12 -16.48 7.13
CA ARG A 75 -1.91 -17.50 7.83
C ARG A 75 -2.95 -18.14 6.91
N LEU A 76 -3.65 -17.35 6.10
CA LEU A 76 -4.62 -17.87 5.14
C LEU A 76 -3.96 -18.78 4.10
N ALA A 77 -2.81 -18.38 3.55
CA ALA A 77 -2.05 -19.19 2.61
C ALA A 77 -1.62 -20.53 3.23
N ALA A 78 -1.10 -20.52 4.47
CA ALA A 78 -0.70 -21.74 5.16
C ALA A 78 -1.86 -22.72 5.40
N ILE A 79 -3.04 -22.19 5.76
CA ILE A 79 -4.27 -22.98 5.92
C ILE A 79 -4.67 -23.60 4.58
N GLN A 80 -4.68 -22.83 3.50
CA GLN A 80 -5.02 -23.31 2.16
C GLN A 80 -4.08 -24.43 1.71
N THR A 81 -2.77 -24.26 1.89
CA THR A 81 -1.77 -25.30 1.58
C THR A 81 -2.04 -26.58 2.37
N THR A 82 -2.31 -26.47 3.67
CA THR A 82 -2.61 -27.64 4.52
C THR A 82 -3.88 -28.36 4.06
N GLN A 83 -4.93 -27.62 3.72
CA GLN A 83 -6.18 -28.18 3.19
C GLN A 83 -5.95 -28.91 1.86
N SER A 84 -5.16 -28.34 0.94
CA SER A 84 -4.82 -29.00 -0.32
C SER A 84 -4.06 -30.31 -0.10
N HIS A 85 -3.07 -30.33 0.79
CA HIS A 85 -2.33 -31.56 1.10
C HIS A 85 -3.20 -32.64 1.73
N LEU A 86 -4.10 -32.26 2.65
CA LEU A 86 -5.05 -33.21 3.24
C LEU A 86 -6.00 -33.78 2.18
N ALA A 87 -6.54 -32.94 1.31
CA ALA A 87 -7.40 -33.37 0.22
C ALA A 87 -6.68 -34.34 -0.73
N GLU A 88 -5.43 -34.05 -1.09
CA GLU A 88 -4.62 -34.92 -1.94
C GLU A 88 -4.34 -36.28 -1.28
N ALA A 89 -4.03 -36.30 0.01
CA ALA A 89 -3.79 -37.53 0.76
C ALA A 89 -5.05 -38.40 0.83
N LEU A 90 -6.22 -37.81 1.07
CA LEU A 90 -7.50 -38.53 1.11
C LEU A 90 -7.85 -39.13 -0.26
N VAL A 91 -7.65 -38.39 -1.35
CA VAL A 91 -7.87 -38.91 -2.71
C VAL A 91 -6.93 -40.08 -3.00
N LYS A 92 -5.65 -39.97 -2.66
CA LYS A 92 -4.67 -41.06 -2.81
C LYS A 92 -5.05 -42.30 -2.01
N GLN A 93 -5.57 -42.13 -0.79
CA GLN A 93 -6.00 -43.23 0.06
C GLN A 93 -7.28 -43.92 -0.45
N ALA A 94 -8.22 -43.17 -1.02
CA ALA A 94 -9.46 -43.71 -1.57
C ALA A 94 -9.29 -44.35 -2.96
N ALA A 95 -8.22 -44.00 -3.69
CA ALA A 95 -7.87 -44.58 -4.98
C ALA A 95 -6.93 -45.81 -4.87
N ALA A 96 -6.50 -46.15 -3.66
CA ALA A 96 -5.73 -47.35 -3.32
C ALA A 96 -6.66 -48.44 -2.80
#